data_AF-A0A7C9M3E5-F1
#
_entry.id   AF-A0A7C9M3E5-F1
#
_cell.length_a   1.000
_cell.length_b   1.000
_cell.length_c   1.000
_cell.angle_alpha   90.00
_cell.angle_beta   90.00
_cell.angle_gamma   90.00
#
_symmetry.space_group_name_H-M   'P 1'
#
loop_
_entity.id
_entity.type
_entity.pdbx_description
1 polymer ?
#
loop_
_entity_poly.entity_id
_entity_poly.type
_entity_poly.pdbx_seq_one_letter_code
_entity_poly.pdbx_strand_id
1 'polypeptide(L)'
;MGILFRAALALLLSIALAACASTPRPGDAPPVLLVSIDGFRADYLDRGITPNLSRIANAGVRADGMRPSYPSLTFPNHYTLVTGLRPDRHGVVHNTMRDAQLGAFKANNEAQASDARWWNGAEPLWVTAQKQGLATATMFWPGSQAPIRGVRPTHWRAYDSAVPDDARVDQVVEWLSEPRIRFATLYFELLDKTGHDFGPDSPEMQRSIAQIDASIGHLLDQLQARGLRDRINLVIVSDHGMADVSPGHVVAIEDMVDAHDAEVVSTGQVVGFAPKRGHAAAAERQLLGRHAHYECWRKSELPQRWHYGTHPRVPPITCQMDEGWDAILRDAVARRPAHPRGSHGFDPDLPSMRALFIAQGPAFVPGVRLPLFDNVDVYPLLARLIDVPPGEHDGSADVFTPALR
;
A
#
# COMPACT_ATOMS: atom_id res chain seq x y z
N MET A 1 -67.01 -19.72 -15.66
CA MET A 1 -65.89 -19.88 -14.70
C MET A 1 -64.50 -20.02 -15.36
N GLY A 2 -64.32 -19.69 -16.65
CA GLY A 2 -63.06 -19.95 -17.37
C GLY A 2 -62.23 -18.72 -17.77
N ILE A 3 -62.83 -17.52 -17.81
CA ILE A 3 -62.15 -16.31 -18.32
C ILE A 3 -61.46 -15.54 -17.19
N LEU A 4 -62.12 -15.38 -16.04
CA LEU A 4 -61.54 -14.75 -14.84
C LEU A 4 -60.36 -15.54 -14.26
N PHE A 5 -60.39 -16.87 -14.34
CA PHE A 5 -59.30 -17.74 -13.87
C PHE A 5 -58.06 -17.67 -14.78
N ARG A 6 -58.27 -17.52 -16.10
CA ARG A 6 -57.17 -17.34 -17.07
C ARG A 6 -56.53 -15.97 -16.97
N ALA A 7 -57.30 -14.92 -16.67
CA ALA A 7 -56.78 -13.57 -16.44
C ALA A 7 -55.96 -13.49 -15.14
N ALA A 8 -56.42 -14.13 -14.06
CA ALA A 8 -55.67 -14.19 -12.80
C ALA A 8 -54.36 -14.98 -12.92
N LEU A 9 -54.36 -16.09 -13.68
CA LEU A 9 -53.16 -16.89 -13.91
C LEU A 9 -52.14 -16.16 -14.80
N ALA A 10 -52.60 -15.40 -15.80
CA ALA A 10 -51.73 -14.58 -16.65
C ALA A 10 -51.10 -13.40 -15.88
N LEU A 11 -51.83 -12.80 -14.92
CA LEU A 11 -51.34 -11.73 -14.07
C LEU A 11 -50.31 -12.24 -13.04
N LEU A 12 -50.53 -13.43 -12.46
CA LEU A 12 -49.57 -14.10 -11.57
C LEU A 12 -48.28 -14.52 -12.31
N LEU A 13 -48.37 -14.95 -13.57
CA LEU A 13 -47.21 -15.28 -14.39
C LEU A 13 -46.38 -14.05 -14.76
N SER A 14 -47.02 -12.89 -15.00
CA SER A 14 -46.34 -11.64 -15.33
C SER A 14 -45.69 -10.97 -14.11
N ILE A 15 -46.26 -11.14 -12.91
CA ILE A 15 -45.62 -10.73 -11.65
C ILE A 15 -44.43 -11.65 -11.31
N ALA A 16 -44.52 -12.95 -11.60
CA ALA A 16 -43.40 -13.89 -11.44
C ALA A 16 -42.25 -13.64 -12.44
N LEU A 17 -42.56 -13.15 -13.65
CA LEU A 17 -41.56 -12.76 -14.64
C LEU A 17 -40.92 -11.39 -14.35
N ALA A 18 -41.64 -10.46 -13.70
CA ALA A 18 -41.10 -9.18 -13.25
C ALA A 18 -40.25 -9.28 -11.97
N ALA A 19 -40.44 -10.33 -11.17
CA ALA A 19 -39.61 -10.64 -10.00
C ALA A 19 -38.24 -11.27 -10.37
N CYS A 20 -38.03 -11.61 -11.64
CA CYS A 20 -36.72 -11.93 -12.21
C CYS A 20 -36.02 -10.65 -12.72
N ALA A 21 -36.09 -9.55 -11.97
CA ALA A 21 -35.05 -8.53 -12.09
C ALA A 21 -33.76 -9.20 -11.59
N SER A 22 -32.91 -9.60 -12.53
CA SER A 22 -31.63 -10.25 -12.28
C SER A 22 -30.88 -9.46 -11.21
N THR A 23 -30.78 -10.02 -10.01
CA THR A 23 -29.69 -9.67 -9.10
C THR A 23 -28.40 -9.81 -9.92
N PRO A 24 -27.56 -8.76 -10.03
CA PRO A 24 -26.31 -8.86 -10.76
C PRO A 24 -25.58 -10.12 -10.32
N ARG A 25 -25.12 -10.93 -11.27
CA ARG A 25 -24.29 -12.07 -10.88
C ARG A 25 -22.97 -11.51 -10.33
N PRO A 26 -22.36 -12.15 -9.33
CA PRO A 26 -20.96 -11.91 -9.01
C PRO A 26 -20.15 -12.06 -10.31
N GLY A 27 -19.72 -10.95 -10.90
CA GLY A 27 -19.24 -10.93 -12.29
C GLY A 27 -19.53 -9.64 -13.05
N ASP A 28 -20.65 -8.97 -12.76
CA ASP A 28 -21.15 -7.89 -13.62
C ASP A 28 -20.52 -6.51 -13.32
N ALA A 29 -19.94 -6.31 -12.13
CA ALA A 29 -19.29 -5.05 -11.81
C ALA A 29 -17.98 -4.86 -12.61
N PRO A 30 -17.65 -3.64 -13.07
CA PRO A 30 -16.39 -3.33 -13.74
C PRO A 30 -15.17 -3.83 -12.92
N PRO A 31 -14.19 -4.49 -13.53
CA PRO A 31 -12.97 -4.87 -12.83
C PRO A 31 -12.20 -3.64 -12.33
N VAL A 32 -11.41 -3.85 -11.29
CA VAL A 32 -10.54 -2.81 -10.71
C VAL A 32 -9.08 -3.10 -11.06
N LEU A 33 -8.37 -2.07 -11.52
CA LEU A 33 -6.90 -2.05 -11.56
C LEU A 33 -6.39 -1.10 -10.48
N LEU A 34 -5.70 -1.64 -9.49
CA LEU A 34 -5.00 -0.90 -8.45
C LEU A 34 -3.53 -0.74 -8.85
N VAL A 35 -3.10 0.49 -9.11
CA VAL A 35 -1.70 0.81 -9.44
C VAL A 35 -1.06 1.49 -8.24
N SER A 36 0.09 1.00 -7.81
CA SER A 36 0.93 1.68 -6.80
C SER A 36 2.18 2.24 -7.45
N ILE A 37 2.47 3.52 -7.17
CA ILE A 37 3.75 4.17 -7.50
C ILE A 37 4.47 4.44 -6.18
N ASP A 38 5.43 3.58 -5.84
CA ASP A 38 6.13 3.60 -4.55
C ASP A 38 6.81 4.95 -4.30
N GLY A 39 6.60 5.53 -3.11
CA GLY A 39 7.20 6.80 -2.71
C GLY A 39 6.69 8.04 -3.47
N PHE A 40 5.59 7.94 -4.22
CA PHE A 40 4.98 9.12 -4.85
C PHE A 40 4.32 10.01 -3.78
N ARG A 41 5.01 11.07 -3.38
CA ARG A 41 4.47 12.08 -2.45
C ARG A 41 3.32 12.85 -3.09
N ALA A 42 2.26 13.11 -2.34
CA ALA A 42 1.01 13.68 -2.85
C ALA A 42 1.19 14.98 -3.68
N ASP A 43 2.11 15.86 -3.26
CA ASP A 43 2.40 17.15 -3.92
C ASP A 43 3.13 17.00 -5.27
N TYR A 44 3.70 15.83 -5.59
CA TYR A 44 4.36 15.60 -6.87
C TYR A 44 3.39 15.73 -8.05
N LEU A 45 2.10 15.45 -7.84
CA LEU A 45 1.05 15.56 -8.86
C LEU A 45 0.88 17.00 -9.37
N ASP A 46 1.18 17.99 -8.53
CA ASP A 46 0.98 19.40 -8.84
C ASP A 46 2.27 20.09 -9.36
N ARG A 47 3.36 19.33 -9.58
CA ARG A 47 4.64 19.86 -10.11
C ARG A 47 4.63 20.22 -11.60
N GLY A 48 3.53 19.95 -12.31
CA GLY A 48 3.39 20.27 -13.74
C GLY A 48 4.18 19.34 -14.67
N ILE A 49 4.66 18.19 -14.17
CA ILE A 49 5.47 17.22 -14.91
C ILE A 49 4.80 15.84 -15.04
N THR A 50 3.50 15.75 -14.72
CA THR A 50 2.72 14.51 -14.72
C THR A 50 1.44 14.61 -15.57
N PRO A 51 1.53 14.92 -16.88
CA PRO A 51 0.35 15.18 -17.70
C PRO A 51 -0.66 14.01 -17.75
N ASN A 52 -0.23 12.75 -17.69
CA ASN A 52 -1.13 11.60 -17.71
C ASN A 52 -1.85 11.40 -16.38
N LEU A 53 -1.14 11.45 -15.26
CA LEU A 53 -1.73 11.37 -13.93
C LEU A 53 -2.66 12.57 -13.67
N SER A 54 -2.26 13.79 -14.05
CA SER A 54 -3.10 14.98 -13.94
C SER A 54 -4.37 14.85 -14.79
N ARG A 55 -4.30 14.21 -15.96
CA ARG A 55 -5.49 13.92 -16.78
C ARG A 55 -6.44 12.94 -16.09
N ILE A 56 -5.93 11.88 -15.45
CA ILE A 56 -6.75 10.95 -14.66
C ILE A 56 -7.43 11.71 -13.51
N ALA A 57 -6.65 12.48 -12.75
CA ALA A 57 -7.14 13.26 -11.61
C ALA A 57 -8.24 14.25 -12.00
N ASN A 58 -8.04 15.00 -13.10
CA ASN A 58 -8.98 16.02 -13.56
C ASN A 58 -10.27 15.43 -14.14
N ALA A 59 -10.19 14.28 -14.79
CA ALA A 59 -11.34 13.59 -15.39
C ALA A 59 -11.93 12.50 -14.48
N GLY A 60 -11.52 12.45 -13.22
CA GLY A 60 -11.90 11.45 -12.23
C GLY A 60 -11.99 12.08 -10.85
N VAL A 61 -11.41 11.39 -9.87
CA VAL A 61 -11.40 11.76 -8.46
C VAL A 61 -9.94 11.92 -8.04
N ARG A 62 -9.67 12.93 -7.21
CA ARG A 62 -8.38 13.06 -6.52
C ARG A 62 -8.59 13.38 -5.05
N ALA A 63 -7.64 13.03 -4.20
CA ALA A 63 -7.64 13.48 -2.81
C ALA A 63 -6.58 14.56 -2.57
N ASP A 64 -6.73 15.33 -1.48
CA ASP A 64 -5.68 16.24 -0.98
C ASP A 64 -4.42 15.51 -0.53
N GLY A 65 -4.55 14.21 -0.30
CA GLY A 65 -3.50 13.28 0.06
C GLY A 65 -4.15 12.06 0.71
N MET A 66 -3.37 11.00 0.84
CA MET A 66 -3.72 9.83 1.63
C MET A 66 -2.68 9.68 2.74
N ARG A 67 -3.14 9.58 3.99
CA ARG A 67 -2.28 9.35 5.14
C ARG A 67 -1.90 7.87 5.20
N PRO A 68 -0.61 7.51 5.18
CA PRO A 68 -0.20 6.13 5.36
C PRO A 68 -0.47 5.67 6.81
N SER A 69 -0.41 4.37 7.04
CA SER A 69 -0.34 3.81 8.39
C SER A 69 1.08 3.90 8.94
N TYR A 70 1.22 3.94 10.26
CA TYR A 70 2.52 3.90 10.92
C TYR A 70 3.08 2.47 10.96
N PRO A 71 4.38 2.26 10.69
CA PRO A 71 5.31 3.23 10.12
C PRO A 71 5.06 3.43 8.61
N SER A 72 5.39 4.60 8.05
CA SER A 72 5.19 4.94 6.63
C SER A 72 6.19 4.25 5.69
N LEU A 73 6.24 2.92 5.77
CA LEU A 73 7.14 2.03 5.03
C LEU A 73 6.39 1.18 4.01
N THR A 74 7.14 0.70 3.02
CA THR A 74 6.62 0.01 1.84
C THR A 74 5.74 -1.19 2.11
N PHE A 75 6.29 -2.26 2.71
CA PHE A 75 5.55 -3.51 2.89
C PHE A 75 4.35 -3.36 3.84
N PRO A 76 4.49 -2.66 4.99
CA PRO A 76 3.35 -2.39 5.86
C PRO A 76 2.19 -1.70 5.13
N ASN A 77 2.48 -0.62 4.38
CA ASN A 77 1.42 0.19 3.76
C ASN A 77 0.83 -0.44 2.50
N HIS A 78 1.64 -1.12 1.68
CA HIS A 78 1.11 -1.90 0.56
C HIS A 78 0.18 -3.03 1.04
N TYR A 79 0.51 -3.67 2.17
CA TYR A 79 -0.36 -4.71 2.72
C TYR A 79 -1.61 -4.12 3.39
N THR A 80 -1.50 -2.94 4.01
CA THR A 80 -2.65 -2.16 4.50
C THR A 80 -3.63 -1.85 3.37
N LEU A 81 -3.16 -1.35 2.22
CA LEU A 81 -4.01 -0.96 1.07
C LEU A 81 -4.91 -2.10 0.56
N VAL A 82 -4.48 -3.35 0.70
CA VAL A 82 -5.19 -4.54 0.18
C VAL A 82 -5.84 -5.39 1.27
N THR A 83 -5.69 -5.03 2.54
CA THR A 83 -6.32 -5.73 3.68
C THR A 83 -7.25 -4.82 4.50
N GLY A 84 -7.06 -3.50 4.40
CA GLY A 84 -7.77 -2.50 5.20
C GLY A 84 -7.37 -2.50 6.67
N LEU A 85 -6.38 -3.31 7.06
CA LEU A 85 -5.89 -3.41 8.42
C LEU A 85 -4.61 -2.60 8.56
N ARG A 86 -4.37 -2.04 9.75
CA ARG A 86 -3.10 -1.39 10.06
C ARG A 86 -1.98 -2.41 10.32
N PRO A 87 -0.70 -2.00 10.27
CA PRO A 87 0.44 -2.88 10.47
C PRO A 87 0.42 -3.72 11.74
N ASP A 88 -0.05 -3.14 12.84
CA ASP A 88 -0.19 -3.82 14.13
C ASP A 88 -1.24 -4.94 14.13
N ARG A 89 -2.21 -4.88 13.20
CA ARG A 89 -3.27 -5.88 13.07
C ARG A 89 -2.95 -6.94 12.02
N HIS A 90 -2.41 -6.54 10.86
CA HIS A 90 -2.06 -7.51 9.81
C HIS A 90 -0.72 -8.21 10.02
N GLY A 91 0.13 -7.70 10.92
CA GLY A 91 1.35 -8.36 11.37
C GLY A 91 2.58 -8.17 10.47
N VAL A 92 2.50 -7.30 9.46
CA VAL A 92 3.65 -6.87 8.64
C VAL A 92 4.04 -5.49 9.14
N VAL A 93 4.78 -5.48 10.24
CA VAL A 93 4.97 -4.27 11.06
C VAL A 93 6.11 -3.37 10.56
N HIS A 94 7.03 -3.91 9.76
CA HIS A 94 8.20 -3.22 9.23
C HIS A 94 8.77 -3.96 8.01
N ASN A 95 9.55 -3.29 7.16
CA ASN A 95 10.29 -3.92 6.03
C ASN A 95 11.40 -4.90 6.52
N THR A 96 11.73 -4.85 7.80
CA THR A 96 12.65 -5.75 8.50
C THR A 96 12.11 -5.97 9.90
N MET A 97 11.78 -7.21 10.23
CA MET A 97 11.13 -7.55 11.51
C MET A 97 11.61 -8.91 12.00
N ARG A 98 11.24 -9.27 13.22
CA ARG A 98 11.58 -10.55 13.83
C ARG A 98 10.33 -11.19 14.43
N ASP A 99 10.28 -12.51 14.36
CA ASP A 99 9.28 -13.35 14.98
C ASP A 99 9.98 -14.44 15.79
N ALA A 100 9.43 -14.77 16.97
CA ALA A 100 10.05 -15.74 17.87
C ALA A 100 10.15 -17.16 17.27
N GLN A 101 9.25 -17.52 16.37
CA GLN A 101 9.22 -18.83 15.72
C GLN A 101 9.83 -18.80 14.33
N LEU A 102 9.59 -17.73 13.56
CA LEU A 102 10.03 -17.65 12.16
C LEU A 102 11.43 -17.06 11.98
N GLY A 103 11.99 -16.42 13.01
CA GLY A 103 13.30 -15.77 12.93
C GLY A 103 13.22 -14.37 12.32
N ALA A 104 14.22 -13.99 11.51
CA ALA A 104 14.28 -12.66 10.91
C ALA A 104 13.56 -12.62 9.56
N PHE A 105 12.93 -11.49 9.27
CA PHE A 105 12.31 -11.13 8.00
C PHE A 105 12.98 -9.89 7.42
N LYS A 106 13.24 -9.89 6.12
CA LYS A 106 13.66 -8.76 5.31
C LYS A 106 12.83 -8.78 4.02
N ALA A 107 12.21 -7.65 3.70
CA ALA A 107 11.36 -7.49 2.53
C ALA A 107 12.03 -7.89 1.21
N ASN A 108 13.34 -7.63 1.07
CA ASN A 108 14.13 -7.95 -0.11
C ASN A 108 14.65 -9.41 -0.16
N ASN A 109 14.29 -10.25 0.81
CA ASN A 109 14.62 -11.67 0.78
C ASN A 109 13.45 -12.47 0.19
N GLU A 110 13.64 -13.03 -0.99
CA GLU A 110 12.59 -13.74 -1.74
C GLU A 110 11.98 -14.91 -0.96
N ALA A 111 12.80 -15.71 -0.27
CA ALA A 111 12.32 -16.85 0.49
C ALA A 111 11.39 -16.43 1.63
N GLN A 112 11.74 -15.33 2.31
CA GLN A 112 10.93 -14.76 3.40
C GLN A 112 9.68 -14.07 2.85
N ALA A 113 9.79 -13.28 1.78
CA ALA A 113 8.65 -12.64 1.12
C ALA A 113 7.64 -13.67 0.56
N SER A 114 8.09 -14.87 0.21
CA SER A 114 7.23 -15.96 -0.30
C SER A 114 6.62 -16.85 0.79
N ASP A 115 7.03 -16.68 2.06
CA ASP A 115 6.53 -17.48 3.17
C ASP A 115 5.24 -16.88 3.75
N ALA A 116 4.12 -17.53 3.48
CA ALA A 116 2.78 -17.11 3.91
C ALA A 116 2.65 -16.88 5.43
N ARG A 117 3.50 -17.48 6.27
CA ARG A 117 3.45 -17.29 7.74
C ARG A 117 3.72 -15.84 8.16
N TRP A 118 4.42 -15.06 7.34
CA TRP A 118 4.60 -13.63 7.56
C TRP A 118 3.34 -12.81 7.27
N TRP A 119 2.49 -13.30 6.37
CA TRP A 119 1.36 -12.57 5.80
C TRP A 119 0.00 -13.01 6.36
N ASN A 120 -0.11 -14.25 6.86
CA ASN A 120 -1.38 -14.87 7.28
C ASN A 120 -2.15 -14.13 8.40
N GLY A 121 -1.54 -13.11 9.03
CA GLY A 121 -2.21 -12.22 9.97
C GLY A 121 -3.42 -11.49 9.37
N ALA A 122 -3.45 -11.30 8.05
CA ALA A 122 -4.60 -10.72 7.35
C ALA A 122 -4.98 -11.49 6.09
N GLU A 123 -6.15 -11.16 5.54
CA GLU A 123 -6.62 -11.67 4.26
C GLU A 123 -6.65 -10.52 3.24
N PRO A 124 -5.79 -10.54 2.21
CA PRO A 124 -5.80 -9.50 1.20
C PRO A 124 -6.95 -9.71 0.21
N LEU A 125 -7.36 -8.63 -0.45
CA LEU A 125 -8.53 -8.61 -1.34
C LEU A 125 -8.50 -9.69 -2.42
N TRP A 126 -7.32 -10.01 -2.98
CA TRP A 126 -7.22 -11.08 -3.97
C TRP A 126 -7.59 -12.45 -3.41
N VAL A 127 -7.27 -12.73 -2.14
CA VAL A 127 -7.68 -13.97 -1.47
C VAL A 127 -9.20 -13.95 -1.25
N THR A 128 -9.76 -12.82 -0.78
CA THR A 128 -11.20 -12.65 -0.58
C THR A 128 -11.98 -12.88 -1.88
N ALA A 129 -11.53 -12.26 -2.97
CA ALA A 129 -12.15 -12.38 -4.29
C ALA A 129 -12.06 -13.82 -4.84
N GLN A 130 -10.91 -14.49 -4.70
CA GLN A 130 -10.76 -15.87 -5.18
C GLN A 130 -11.60 -16.88 -4.39
N LYS A 131 -11.76 -16.70 -3.08
CA LYS A 131 -12.66 -17.54 -2.29
C LYS A 131 -14.12 -17.42 -2.72
N GLN A 132 -14.47 -16.31 -3.37
CA GLN A 132 -15.80 -16.07 -3.94
C GLN A 132 -15.87 -16.40 -5.44
N GLY A 133 -14.86 -17.08 -5.98
CA GLY A 133 -14.83 -17.56 -7.36
C GLY A 133 -14.46 -16.50 -8.41
N LEU A 134 -14.00 -15.31 -7.99
CA LEU A 134 -13.51 -14.28 -8.91
C LEU A 134 -12.02 -14.51 -9.20
N ALA A 135 -11.59 -14.33 -10.46
CA ALA A 135 -10.18 -14.41 -10.79
C ALA A 135 -9.49 -13.06 -10.54
N THR A 136 -8.21 -13.11 -10.19
CA THR A 136 -7.40 -11.93 -9.87
C THR A 136 -6.01 -11.99 -10.48
N ALA A 137 -5.43 -10.83 -10.78
CA ALA A 137 -4.10 -10.72 -11.35
C ALA A 137 -3.20 -9.81 -10.49
N THR A 138 -1.93 -10.11 -10.32
CA THR A 138 -1.02 -9.20 -9.60
C THR A 138 0.32 -9.11 -10.31
N MET A 139 0.57 -7.98 -10.97
CA MET A 139 1.87 -7.64 -11.52
C MET A 139 2.70 -6.92 -10.45
N PHE A 140 3.25 -7.74 -9.56
CA PHE A 140 3.95 -7.35 -8.34
C PHE A 140 3.03 -6.65 -7.33
N TRP A 141 3.07 -7.12 -6.09
CA TRP A 141 2.51 -6.46 -4.92
C TRP A 141 3.09 -7.13 -3.67
N PRO A 142 3.49 -6.39 -2.63
CA PRO A 142 3.91 -7.02 -1.38
C PRO A 142 2.89 -8.04 -0.85
N GLY A 143 3.31 -9.30 -0.77
CA GLY A 143 2.50 -10.43 -0.33
C GLY A 143 1.88 -11.29 -1.44
N SER A 144 1.82 -10.83 -2.69
CA SER A 144 1.13 -11.58 -3.77
C SER A 144 1.84 -12.88 -4.18
N GLN A 145 3.16 -12.96 -3.98
CA GLN A 145 3.95 -14.18 -4.23
C GLN A 145 3.79 -15.28 -3.17
N ALA A 146 3.33 -14.91 -1.96
CA ALA A 146 3.08 -15.87 -0.89
C ALA A 146 1.70 -16.54 -1.05
N PRO A 147 1.56 -17.84 -0.75
CA PRO A 147 0.26 -18.51 -0.75
C PRO A 147 -0.51 -18.18 0.54
N ILE A 148 -0.95 -16.94 0.67
CA ILE A 148 -1.62 -16.41 1.86
C ILE A 148 -2.91 -17.19 2.10
N ARG A 149 -3.03 -17.80 3.28
CA ARG A 149 -4.12 -18.73 3.63
C ARG A 149 -4.31 -19.86 2.59
N GLY A 150 -3.20 -20.29 1.98
CA GLY A 150 -3.17 -21.32 0.94
C GLY A 150 -3.56 -20.84 -0.46
N VAL A 151 -3.78 -19.53 -0.66
CA VAL A 151 -4.30 -18.97 -1.91
C VAL A 151 -3.31 -17.96 -2.50
N ARG A 152 -3.10 -18.04 -3.81
CA ARG A 152 -2.41 -17.02 -4.62
C ARG A 152 -3.36 -16.45 -5.66
N PRO A 153 -3.12 -15.23 -6.18
CA PRO A 153 -3.83 -14.72 -7.36
C PRO A 153 -3.79 -15.70 -8.53
N THR A 154 -4.74 -15.57 -9.46
CA THR A 154 -4.89 -16.48 -10.61
C THR A 154 -3.71 -16.30 -11.56
N HIS A 155 -3.38 -15.03 -11.81
CA HIS A 155 -2.13 -14.63 -12.45
C HIS A 155 -1.29 -13.85 -11.47
N TRP A 156 -0.02 -14.22 -11.33
CA TRP A 156 0.92 -13.51 -10.48
C TRP A 156 2.34 -13.76 -10.96
N ARG A 157 3.27 -12.89 -10.55
CA ARG A 157 4.71 -13.11 -10.72
C ARG A 157 5.43 -12.82 -9.42
N ALA A 158 6.49 -13.58 -9.15
CA ALA A 158 7.47 -13.21 -8.15
C ALA A 158 8.12 -11.87 -8.54
N TYR A 159 8.42 -11.02 -7.56
CA TYR A 159 9.02 -9.72 -7.82
C TYR A 159 10.37 -9.87 -8.54
N ASP A 160 10.54 -9.11 -9.61
CA ASP A 160 11.78 -9.04 -10.38
C ASP A 160 11.99 -7.59 -10.83
N SER A 161 12.94 -6.90 -10.18
CA SER A 161 13.28 -5.51 -10.47
C SER A 161 13.87 -5.31 -11.87
N ALA A 162 14.30 -6.37 -12.55
CA ALA A 162 14.83 -6.28 -13.91
C ALA A 162 13.74 -6.15 -14.98
N VAL A 163 12.47 -6.43 -14.64
CA VAL A 163 11.35 -6.28 -15.59
C VAL A 163 11.06 -4.79 -15.79
N PRO A 164 11.19 -4.25 -17.03
CA PRO A 164 10.92 -2.84 -17.31
C PRO A 164 9.46 -2.46 -17.05
N ASP A 165 9.22 -1.23 -16.61
CA ASP A 165 7.89 -0.70 -16.24
C ASP A 165 6.83 -0.94 -17.32
N ASP A 166 7.13 -0.61 -18.59
CA ASP A 166 6.18 -0.80 -19.70
C ASP A 166 5.87 -2.28 -19.97
N ALA A 167 6.81 -3.20 -19.72
CA ALA A 167 6.57 -4.64 -19.83
C ALA A 167 5.64 -5.13 -18.71
N ARG A 168 5.66 -4.50 -17.53
CA ARG A 168 4.71 -4.77 -16.45
C ARG A 168 3.32 -4.30 -16.81
N VAL A 169 3.23 -3.12 -17.43
CA VAL A 169 1.98 -2.57 -17.97
C VAL A 169 1.40 -3.52 -19.01
N ASP A 170 2.19 -3.94 -20.00
CA ASP A 170 1.74 -4.86 -21.04
C ASP A 170 1.18 -6.16 -20.46
N GLN A 171 1.89 -6.73 -19.49
CA GLN A 171 1.50 -7.98 -18.84
C GLN A 171 0.20 -7.86 -18.04
N VAL A 172 0.03 -6.80 -17.23
CA VAL A 172 -1.19 -6.65 -16.41
C VAL A 172 -2.40 -6.36 -17.28
N VAL A 173 -2.23 -5.61 -18.37
CA VAL A 173 -3.30 -5.31 -19.32
C VAL A 173 -3.68 -6.56 -20.14
N GLU A 174 -2.72 -7.41 -20.49
CA GLU A 174 -2.98 -8.73 -21.07
C GLU A 174 -3.86 -9.56 -20.12
N TRP A 175 -3.50 -9.69 -18.85
CA TRP A 175 -4.31 -10.43 -17.87
C TRP A 175 -5.70 -9.80 -17.68
N LEU A 176 -5.80 -8.48 -17.57
CA LEU A 176 -7.08 -7.78 -17.45
C LEU A 176 -8.01 -7.95 -18.67
N SER A 177 -7.46 -8.34 -19.83
CA SER A 177 -8.27 -8.67 -21.00
C SER A 177 -9.03 -9.99 -20.84
N GLU A 178 -8.64 -10.82 -19.88
CA GLU A 178 -9.35 -12.04 -19.55
C GLU A 178 -10.67 -11.70 -18.80
N PRO A 179 -11.85 -12.05 -19.34
CA PRO A 179 -13.14 -11.59 -18.81
C PRO A 179 -13.43 -11.97 -17.35
N ARG A 180 -12.75 -12.99 -16.81
CA ARG A 180 -12.95 -13.43 -15.42
C ARG A 180 -12.13 -12.64 -14.40
N ILE A 181 -11.14 -11.85 -14.84
CA ILE A 181 -10.32 -11.05 -13.92
C ILE A 181 -11.15 -9.87 -13.44
N ARG A 182 -11.33 -9.77 -12.12
CA ARG A 182 -12.14 -8.72 -11.47
C ARG A 182 -11.31 -7.75 -10.64
N PHE A 183 -10.12 -8.17 -10.21
CA PHE A 183 -9.18 -7.34 -9.47
C PHE A 183 -7.77 -7.59 -9.98
N ALA A 184 -7.07 -6.51 -10.33
CA ALA A 184 -5.68 -6.54 -10.75
C ALA A 184 -4.85 -5.54 -9.95
N THR A 185 -3.57 -5.87 -9.73
CA THR A 185 -2.59 -4.92 -9.17
C THR A 185 -1.39 -4.71 -10.10
N LEU A 186 -0.81 -3.52 -10.05
CA LEU A 186 0.42 -3.13 -10.74
C LEU A 186 1.29 -2.29 -9.79
N TYR A 187 2.60 -2.52 -9.79
CA TYR A 187 3.54 -1.82 -8.90
C TYR A 187 4.77 -1.28 -9.65
N PHE A 188 5.16 -0.06 -9.31
CA PHE A 188 6.36 0.64 -9.78
C PHE A 188 7.21 1.14 -8.60
N GLU A 189 8.51 0.82 -8.59
CA GLU A 189 9.46 1.16 -7.52
C GLU A 189 10.36 2.38 -7.80
N LEU A 190 10.33 2.91 -9.03
CA LEU A 190 11.38 3.83 -9.49
C LEU A 190 11.50 5.09 -8.60
N LEU A 191 10.38 5.67 -8.17
CA LEU A 191 10.42 6.93 -7.43
C LEU A 191 10.97 6.74 -6.03
N ASP A 192 10.60 5.69 -5.30
CA ASP A 192 11.20 5.38 -4.01
C ASP A 192 12.72 5.22 -4.12
N LYS A 193 13.18 4.40 -5.08
CA LYS A 193 14.62 4.21 -5.31
C LYS A 193 15.34 5.53 -5.60
N THR A 194 14.81 6.34 -6.53
CA THR A 194 15.37 7.64 -6.88
C THR A 194 15.33 8.60 -5.68
N GLY A 195 14.27 8.55 -4.88
CA GLY A 195 14.10 9.32 -3.66
C GLY A 195 15.20 8.99 -2.66
N HIS A 196 15.41 7.71 -2.34
CA HIS A 196 16.52 7.28 -1.48
C HIS A 196 17.87 7.73 -2.03
N ASP A 197 18.11 7.58 -3.33
CA ASP A 197 19.40 7.86 -3.93
C ASP A 197 19.72 9.36 -4.02
N PHE A 198 18.74 10.23 -4.30
CA PHE A 198 19.00 11.63 -4.64
C PHE A 198 18.18 12.67 -3.87
N GLY A 199 17.15 12.24 -3.12
CA GLY A 199 16.23 13.12 -2.41
C GLY A 199 15.00 13.56 -3.24
N PRO A 200 13.92 13.98 -2.55
CA PRO A 200 12.60 14.22 -3.15
C PRO A 200 12.52 15.44 -4.09
N ASP A 201 13.47 16.37 -3.98
CA ASP A 201 13.47 17.62 -4.74
C ASP A 201 14.58 17.68 -5.81
N SER A 202 15.26 16.56 -6.03
CA SER A 202 16.35 16.44 -6.99
C SER A 202 15.90 16.52 -8.46
N PRO A 203 16.78 16.95 -9.38
CA PRO A 203 16.54 16.81 -10.83
C PRO A 203 16.31 15.37 -11.27
N GLU A 204 16.96 14.40 -10.62
CA GLU A 204 16.77 12.96 -10.82
C GLU A 204 15.34 12.56 -10.50
N MET A 205 14.81 12.99 -9.35
CA MET A 205 13.42 12.75 -8.98
C MET A 205 12.45 13.36 -10.01
N GLN A 206 12.67 14.58 -10.47
CA GLN A 206 11.82 15.19 -11.50
C GLN A 206 11.81 14.37 -12.81
N ARG A 207 12.97 13.86 -13.25
CA ARG A 207 13.05 12.98 -14.42
C ARG A 207 12.34 11.65 -14.19
N SER A 208 12.50 11.04 -13.02
CA SER A 208 11.83 9.79 -12.68
C SER A 208 10.30 9.95 -12.58
N ILE A 209 9.80 11.07 -12.06
CA ILE A 209 8.37 11.39 -12.05
C ILE A 209 7.82 11.44 -13.48
N ALA A 210 8.50 12.17 -14.37
CA ALA A 210 8.10 12.25 -15.77
C ALA A 210 8.17 10.89 -16.48
N GLN A 211 9.15 10.04 -16.14
CA GLN A 211 9.28 8.69 -16.67
C GLN A 211 8.10 7.80 -16.25
N ILE A 212 7.75 7.78 -14.96
CA ILE A 212 6.58 7.00 -14.50
C ILE A 212 5.29 7.54 -15.11
N ASP A 213 5.12 8.85 -15.21
CA ASP A 213 3.94 9.41 -15.89
C ASP A 213 3.84 8.97 -17.36
N ALA A 214 4.96 8.82 -18.05
CA ALA A 214 4.98 8.27 -19.41
C ALA A 214 4.53 6.80 -19.44
N SER A 215 4.97 5.97 -18.50
CA SER A 215 4.47 4.58 -18.36
C SER A 215 2.98 4.51 -17.99
N ILE A 216 2.46 5.49 -17.24
CA ILE A 216 1.01 5.65 -17.03
C ILE A 216 0.32 6.03 -18.34
N GLY A 217 0.93 6.87 -19.18
CA GLY A 217 0.47 7.13 -20.55
C GLY A 217 0.37 5.85 -21.38
N HIS A 218 1.42 5.02 -21.38
CA HIS A 218 1.43 3.72 -22.04
C HIS A 218 0.32 2.80 -21.52
N LEU A 219 0.10 2.73 -20.19
CA LEU A 219 -1.02 2.00 -19.60
C LEU A 219 -2.37 2.45 -20.14
N LEU A 220 -2.60 3.76 -20.19
CA LEU A 220 -3.84 4.34 -20.69
C LEU A 220 -4.06 4.02 -22.18
N ASP A 221 -3.00 3.96 -22.98
CA ASP A 221 -3.06 3.58 -24.40
C ASP A 221 -3.31 2.08 -24.58
N GLN A 222 -2.65 1.22 -23.80
CA GLN A 222 -2.87 -0.23 -23.83
C GLN A 222 -4.31 -0.61 -23.42
N LEU A 223 -4.86 0.07 -22.41
CA LEU A 223 -6.25 -0.08 -21.99
C LEU A 223 -7.23 0.37 -23.08
N GLN A 224 -6.95 1.49 -23.75
CA GLN A 224 -7.76 1.98 -24.87
C GLN A 224 -7.74 0.99 -26.05
N ALA A 225 -6.56 0.51 -26.43
CA ALA A 225 -6.37 -0.41 -27.56
C ALA A 225 -7.15 -1.73 -27.40
N ARG A 226 -7.39 -2.17 -26.15
CA ARG A 226 -8.18 -3.37 -25.82
C ARG A 226 -9.64 -3.08 -25.47
N GLY A 227 -10.08 -1.83 -25.62
CA GLY A 227 -11.45 -1.42 -25.27
C GLY A 227 -11.78 -1.54 -23.78
N LEU A 228 -10.77 -1.50 -22.91
CA LEU A 228 -10.91 -1.61 -21.46
C LEU A 228 -11.07 -0.25 -20.78
N ARG A 229 -10.64 0.85 -21.41
CA ARG A 229 -10.56 2.18 -20.81
C ARG A 229 -11.84 2.61 -20.05
N ASP A 230 -13.00 2.46 -20.67
CA ASP A 230 -14.29 2.87 -20.07
C ASP A 230 -15.01 1.74 -19.33
N ARG A 231 -14.38 0.56 -19.25
CA ARG A 231 -14.95 -0.68 -18.69
C ARG A 231 -14.29 -1.10 -17.40
N ILE A 232 -13.25 -0.41 -16.94
CA ILE A 232 -12.55 -0.71 -15.70
C ILE A 232 -12.55 0.49 -14.76
N ASN A 233 -12.44 0.23 -13.47
CA ASN A 233 -12.11 1.24 -12.46
C ASN A 233 -10.60 1.26 -12.25
N LEU A 234 -9.94 2.35 -12.59
CA LEU A 234 -8.53 2.59 -12.32
C LEU A 234 -8.38 3.36 -11.01
N VAL A 235 -7.63 2.79 -10.06
CA VAL A 235 -7.27 3.43 -8.79
C VAL A 235 -5.74 3.49 -8.74
N ILE A 236 -5.18 4.69 -8.64
CA ILE A 236 -3.74 4.91 -8.53
C ILE A 236 -3.44 5.49 -7.16
N VAL A 237 -2.55 4.82 -6.44
CA VAL A 237 -2.11 5.17 -5.10
C VAL A 237 -0.59 5.24 -5.01
N SER A 238 -0.11 5.74 -3.90
CA SER A 238 1.19 5.32 -3.36
C SER A 238 1.01 4.83 -1.93
N ASP A 239 2.04 4.19 -1.42
CA ASP A 239 2.11 3.64 -0.08
C ASP A 239 2.57 4.65 0.97
N HIS A 240 3.47 5.56 0.60
CA HIS A 240 3.95 6.67 1.41
C HIS A 240 4.48 7.81 0.52
N GLY A 241 4.87 8.92 1.17
CA GLY A 241 5.64 9.99 0.55
C GLY A 241 7.16 9.82 0.71
N MET A 242 7.88 10.93 0.74
CA MET A 242 9.34 10.99 0.83
C MET A 242 9.80 12.32 1.46
N ALA A 243 10.67 12.25 2.47
CA ALA A 243 11.30 13.40 3.11
C ALA A 243 12.77 13.51 2.69
N ASP A 244 13.32 14.72 2.70
CA ASP A 244 14.75 14.95 2.46
C ASP A 244 15.57 14.58 3.70
N VAL A 245 16.73 13.96 3.49
CA VAL A 245 17.74 13.70 4.51
C VAL A 245 19.04 14.35 4.06
N SER A 246 19.39 15.44 4.74
CA SER A 246 20.59 16.22 4.43
C SER A 246 21.88 15.43 4.76
N PRO A 247 23.01 15.75 4.09
CA PRO A 247 24.30 15.14 4.40
C PRO A 247 24.64 15.25 5.90
N GLY A 248 25.04 14.14 6.51
CA GLY A 248 25.38 14.09 7.93
C GLY A 248 24.18 13.99 8.89
N HIS A 249 22.93 14.06 8.41
CA HIS A 249 21.74 13.81 9.23
C HIS A 249 21.52 12.31 9.44
N VAL A 250 22.45 11.70 10.16
CA VAL A 250 22.44 10.28 10.46
C VAL A 250 23.04 10.02 11.83
N VAL A 251 22.38 9.16 12.61
CA VAL A 251 22.88 8.65 13.89
C VAL A 251 23.44 7.24 13.66
N ALA A 252 24.62 6.94 14.21
CA ALA A 252 25.07 5.55 14.24
C ALA A 252 24.31 4.79 15.33
N ILE A 253 23.78 3.62 15.01
CA ILE A 253 23.01 2.79 15.95
C ILE A 253 23.82 2.46 17.21
N GLU A 254 25.12 2.26 17.04
CA GLU A 254 26.07 1.97 18.11
C GLU A 254 26.27 3.16 19.06
N ASP A 255 25.84 4.38 18.70
CA ASP A 255 25.80 5.55 19.59
C ASP A 255 24.45 5.65 20.36
N MET A 256 23.43 4.86 19.99
CA MET A 256 22.13 4.85 20.66
C MET A 256 22.07 3.87 21.83
N VAL A 257 22.72 2.71 21.68
CA VAL A 257 22.75 1.66 22.71
C VAL A 257 23.97 0.77 22.57
N ASP A 258 24.53 0.33 23.69
CA ASP A 258 25.59 -0.68 23.70
C ASP A 258 25.09 -2.02 23.13
N ALA A 259 25.85 -2.60 22.19
CA ALA A 259 25.53 -3.89 21.58
C ALA A 259 25.51 -5.04 22.60
N HIS A 260 26.12 -4.88 23.78
CA HIS A 260 26.01 -5.80 24.91
C HIS A 260 24.61 -5.78 25.55
N ASP A 261 23.91 -4.65 25.50
CA ASP A 261 22.64 -4.47 26.19
C ASP A 261 21.40 -4.76 25.32
N ALA A 262 21.49 -4.53 24.01
CA ALA A 262 20.37 -4.76 23.10
C ALA A 262 20.79 -5.32 21.74
N GLU A 263 19.87 -6.05 21.11
CA GLU A 263 19.93 -6.43 19.70
C GLU A 263 19.15 -5.43 18.85
N VAL A 264 19.72 -5.07 17.70
CA VAL A 264 19.08 -4.23 16.69
C VAL A 264 18.15 -5.11 15.85
N VAL A 265 16.87 -4.78 15.84
CA VAL A 265 15.83 -5.49 15.07
C VAL A 265 15.60 -4.83 13.72
N SER A 266 15.54 -3.50 13.69
CA SER A 266 15.38 -2.69 12.47
C SER A 266 16.19 -1.41 12.56
N THR A 267 16.52 -0.83 11.40
CA THR A 267 17.27 0.43 11.25
C THR A 267 16.53 1.34 10.28
N GLY A 268 16.95 2.60 10.18
CA GLY A 268 16.35 3.63 9.33
C GLY A 268 15.66 4.68 10.19
N GLN A 269 14.42 4.97 9.85
CA GLN A 269 13.59 6.05 10.45
C GLN A 269 12.83 5.53 11.66
N VAL A 270 12.59 4.21 11.69
CA VAL A 270 11.96 3.50 12.80
C VAL A 270 12.89 2.37 13.24
N VAL A 271 13.55 2.61 14.36
CA VAL A 271 14.58 1.71 14.88
C VAL A 271 13.98 0.84 15.97
N GLY A 272 14.15 -0.47 15.81
CA GLY A 272 13.67 -1.47 16.73
C GLY A 272 14.81 -2.04 17.56
N PHE A 273 14.63 -2.11 18.88
CA PHE A 273 15.58 -2.76 19.79
C PHE A 273 14.91 -3.84 20.62
N ALA A 274 15.59 -4.98 20.75
CA ALA A 274 15.25 -6.05 21.66
C ALA A 274 16.33 -6.16 22.74
N PRO A 275 16.05 -5.78 24.00
CA PRO A 275 17.03 -5.91 25.06
C PRO A 275 17.49 -7.36 25.24
N LYS A 276 18.80 -7.55 25.46
CA LYS A 276 19.36 -8.87 25.73
C LYS A 276 18.96 -9.35 27.12
N ARG A 277 19.00 -10.67 27.32
CA ARG A 277 18.58 -11.30 28.58
C ARG A 277 19.37 -10.74 29.77
N GLY A 278 18.66 -10.10 30.72
CA GLY A 278 19.27 -9.47 31.90
C GLY A 278 19.64 -8.00 31.71
N HIS A 279 19.54 -7.46 30.49
CA HIS A 279 19.97 -6.09 30.15
C HIS A 279 18.81 -5.12 29.89
N ALA A 280 17.56 -5.52 30.15
CA ALA A 280 16.37 -4.68 29.92
C ALA A 280 16.49 -3.29 30.56
N ALA A 281 16.83 -3.22 31.85
CA ALA A 281 16.98 -1.94 32.54
C ALA A 281 18.15 -1.09 32.00
N ALA A 282 19.21 -1.71 31.48
CA ALA A 282 20.35 -0.99 30.91
C ALA A 282 20.01 -0.41 29.54
N ALA A 283 19.38 -1.20 28.67
CA ALA A 283 18.89 -0.75 27.37
C ALA A 283 17.84 0.36 27.53
N GLU A 284 16.88 0.21 28.44
CA GLU A 284 15.83 1.20 28.67
C GLU A 284 16.40 2.54 29.18
N ARG A 285 17.41 2.53 30.05
CA ARG A 285 18.08 3.76 30.51
C ARG A 285 18.81 4.51 29.39
N GLN A 286 19.31 3.80 28.39
CA GLN A 286 19.99 4.41 27.24
C GLN A 286 18.99 4.95 26.22
N LEU A 287 17.93 4.19 25.96
CA LEU A 287 17.05 4.45 24.83
C LEU A 287 15.83 5.30 25.17
N LEU A 288 15.10 5.01 26.26
CA LEU A 288 13.76 5.56 26.47
C LEU A 288 13.76 7.09 26.66
N GLY A 289 12.76 7.73 26.08
CA GLY A 289 12.56 9.17 26.12
C GLY A 289 13.14 9.90 24.92
N ARG A 290 13.16 11.24 25.01
CA ARG A 290 13.56 12.13 23.94
C ARG A 290 15.08 12.32 23.91
N HIS A 291 15.66 12.17 22.71
CA HIS A 291 17.06 12.43 22.40
C HIS A 291 17.18 13.60 21.42
N ALA A 292 18.40 13.91 20.99
CA ALA A 292 18.64 15.05 20.08
C ALA A 292 17.82 14.93 18.78
N HIS A 293 17.83 13.76 18.14
CA HIS A 293 17.28 13.55 16.78
C HIS A 293 16.28 12.39 16.69
N TYR A 294 15.82 11.87 17.83
CA TYR A 294 14.89 10.76 17.90
C TYR A 294 14.22 10.70 19.27
N GLU A 295 13.16 9.91 19.37
CA GLU A 295 12.51 9.59 20.63
C GLU A 295 12.20 8.09 20.67
N CYS A 296 12.38 7.45 21.82
CA CYS A 296 12.09 6.03 21.98
C CYS A 296 11.06 5.78 23.08
N TRP A 297 10.24 4.76 22.86
CA TRP A 297 9.24 4.29 23.79
C TRP A 297 9.35 2.79 23.98
N ARG A 298 8.87 2.28 25.11
CA ARG A 298 8.41 0.90 25.13
C ARG A 298 7.27 0.79 24.14
N LYS A 299 7.12 -0.34 23.46
CA LYS A 299 6.05 -0.49 22.47
C LYS A 299 4.63 -0.24 23.02
N SER A 300 4.40 -0.46 24.31
CA SER A 300 3.13 -0.16 25.00
C SER A 300 2.89 1.32 25.28
N GLU A 301 3.91 2.17 25.12
CA GLU A 301 3.91 3.61 25.42
C GLU A 301 3.97 4.45 24.15
N LEU A 302 3.95 3.82 22.97
CA LEU A 302 3.93 4.51 21.68
C LEU A 302 2.66 5.38 21.55
N PRO A 303 2.73 6.51 20.81
CA PRO A 303 1.58 7.35 20.54
C PRO A 303 0.36 6.57 20.05
N GLN A 304 -0.76 6.64 20.78
CA GLN A 304 -1.96 5.85 20.48
C GLN A 304 -2.48 6.08 19.05
N ARG A 305 -2.34 7.29 18.51
CA ARG A 305 -2.75 7.65 17.14
C ARG A 305 -2.02 6.87 16.05
N TRP A 306 -0.87 6.27 16.35
CA TRP A 306 -0.17 5.40 15.41
C TRP A 306 -0.79 4.00 15.31
N HIS A 307 -1.67 3.63 16.26
CA HIS A 307 -2.30 2.31 16.30
C HIS A 307 -1.27 1.17 16.16
N TYR A 308 -0.16 1.30 16.89
CA TYR A 308 1.02 0.46 16.72
C TYR A 308 1.67 0.19 18.08
N GLY A 309 2.04 -1.06 18.36
CA GLY A 309 2.72 -1.44 19.61
C GLY A 309 2.25 -2.75 20.24
N THR A 310 1.15 -3.32 19.79
CA THR A 310 0.52 -4.50 20.42
C THR A 310 0.97 -5.82 19.79
N HIS A 311 1.31 -5.84 18.51
CA HIS A 311 1.69 -7.05 17.79
C HIS A 311 3.00 -7.65 18.34
N PRO A 312 3.13 -8.98 18.43
CA PRO A 312 4.35 -9.63 18.94
C PRO A 312 5.62 -9.31 18.14
N ARG A 313 5.49 -8.98 16.86
CA ARG A 313 6.61 -8.60 15.97
C ARG A 313 7.09 -7.16 16.16
N VAL A 314 6.31 -6.31 16.85
CA VAL A 314 6.80 -4.97 17.20
C VAL A 314 7.90 -5.11 18.26
N PRO A 315 9.10 -4.55 18.03
CA PRO A 315 10.22 -4.60 18.96
C PRO A 315 9.84 -4.05 20.34
N PRO A 316 10.37 -4.63 21.45
CA PRO A 316 10.07 -4.15 22.81
C PRO A 316 10.31 -2.65 23.02
N ILE A 317 11.38 -2.10 22.42
CA ILE A 317 11.67 -0.67 22.38
C ILE A 317 11.68 -0.25 20.92
N THR A 318 10.92 0.79 20.60
CA THR A 318 10.85 1.37 19.25
C THR A 318 11.21 2.85 19.33
N CYS A 319 12.10 3.29 18.45
CA CYS A 319 12.54 4.67 18.33
C CYS A 319 12.11 5.27 17.00
N GLN A 320 11.53 6.46 17.05
CA GLN A 320 11.21 7.27 15.88
C GLN A 320 12.30 8.33 15.70
N MET A 321 12.97 8.33 14.56
CA MET A 321 13.85 9.44 14.16
C MET A 321 13.01 10.69 13.85
N ASP A 322 13.56 11.87 14.10
CA ASP A 322 12.97 13.10 13.57
C ASP A 322 12.93 13.08 12.05
N GLU A 323 11.97 13.79 11.47
CA GLU A 323 11.91 13.98 10.02
C GLU A 323 13.25 14.48 9.48
N GLY A 324 13.76 13.80 8.46
CA GLY A 324 15.03 14.13 7.83
C GLY A 324 16.26 13.60 8.57
N TRP A 325 16.09 12.65 9.49
CA TRP A 325 17.17 11.89 10.14
C TRP A 325 16.97 10.38 9.99
N ASP A 326 18.08 9.66 9.82
CA ASP A 326 18.09 8.21 9.86
C ASP A 326 19.00 7.70 10.98
N ALA A 327 18.77 6.48 11.43
CA ALA A 327 19.75 5.75 12.23
C ALA A 327 20.12 4.42 11.56
N ILE A 328 21.41 4.25 11.25
CA ILE A 328 21.95 3.08 10.55
C ILE A 328 23.23 2.61 11.24
N LEU A 329 23.70 1.40 10.89
CA LEU A 329 24.96 0.87 11.43
C LEU A 329 26.15 1.79 11.07
N ARG A 330 27.12 1.92 11.97
CA ARG A 330 28.28 2.82 11.80
C ARG A 330 29.05 2.59 10.49
N ASP A 331 29.22 1.33 10.10
CA ASP A 331 29.86 0.98 8.82
C ASP A 331 29.08 1.50 7.60
N ALA A 332 27.75 1.58 7.70
CA ALA A 332 26.92 2.16 6.66
C ALA A 332 26.96 3.69 6.67
N VAL A 333 27.08 4.32 7.85
CA VAL A 333 27.31 5.77 7.98
C VAL A 333 28.57 6.17 7.21
N ALA A 334 29.67 5.44 7.38
CA ALA A 334 30.94 5.72 6.71
C ALA A 334 30.89 5.61 5.18
N ARG A 335 29.93 4.85 4.64
CA ARG A 335 29.73 4.68 3.19
C ARG A 335 28.63 5.58 2.63
N ARG A 336 27.98 6.40 3.47
CA ARG A 336 26.88 7.24 3.06
C ARG A 336 27.40 8.33 2.11
N PRO A 337 26.75 8.55 0.95
CA PRO A 337 27.14 9.62 0.03
C PRO A 337 27.08 11.01 0.69
N ALA A 338 27.92 11.93 0.22
CA ALA A 338 28.01 13.30 0.72
C ALA A 338 26.99 14.27 0.07
N HIS A 339 25.96 13.75 -0.60
CA HIS A 339 24.85 14.53 -1.17
C HIS A 339 23.54 14.25 -0.41
N PRO A 340 22.54 15.14 -0.51
CA PRO A 340 21.20 14.88 0.04
C PRO A 340 20.62 13.55 -0.46
N ARG A 341 19.79 12.94 0.37
CA ARG A 341 19.09 11.67 0.09
C ARG A 341 17.63 11.82 0.49
N GLY A 342 16.84 10.80 0.23
CA GLY A 342 15.47 10.71 0.72
C GLY A 342 15.31 9.61 1.76
N SER A 343 14.28 9.74 2.58
CA SER A 343 13.75 8.61 3.34
C SER A 343 12.29 8.78 3.73
N HIS A 344 11.71 7.69 4.22
CA HIS A 344 10.32 7.56 4.61
C HIS A 344 10.23 6.55 5.76
N GLY A 345 9.07 6.43 6.41
CA GLY A 345 8.91 5.69 7.67
C GLY A 345 8.62 6.61 8.86
N PHE A 346 8.72 7.92 8.66
CA PHE A 346 8.37 8.94 9.64
C PHE A 346 6.88 8.96 9.99
N ASP A 347 6.52 9.83 10.92
CA ASP A 347 5.17 10.06 11.37
C ASP A 347 4.19 10.33 10.20
N PRO A 348 3.12 9.53 10.03
CA PRO A 348 2.16 9.68 8.95
C PRO A 348 1.46 11.04 8.84
N ASP A 349 1.39 11.82 9.93
CA ASP A 349 0.77 13.15 9.90
C ASP A 349 1.64 14.20 9.18
N LEU A 350 2.91 13.90 8.93
CA LEU A 350 3.81 14.79 8.21
C LEU A 350 3.36 14.96 6.75
N PRO A 351 3.31 16.19 6.22
CA PRO A 351 3.01 16.42 4.81
C PRO A 351 3.94 15.67 3.86
N SER A 352 5.21 15.47 4.24
CA SER A 352 6.19 14.73 3.45
C SER A 352 5.83 13.27 3.25
N MET A 353 5.06 12.67 4.17
CA MET A 353 4.67 11.26 4.16
C MET A 353 3.33 11.02 3.47
N ARG A 354 2.60 12.07 3.07
CA ARG A 354 1.31 11.93 2.39
C ARG A 354 1.49 11.28 1.03
N ALA A 355 0.70 10.24 0.80
CA ALA A 355 0.67 9.45 -0.41
C ALA A 355 -0.34 10.01 -1.44
N LEU A 356 -0.14 9.65 -2.70
CA LEU A 356 -1.05 9.91 -3.81
C LEU A 356 -2.33 9.07 -3.67
N PHE A 357 -3.47 9.66 -4.02
CA PHE A 357 -4.68 8.92 -4.38
C PHE A 357 -5.41 9.65 -5.52
N ILE A 358 -5.57 8.96 -6.65
CA ILE A 358 -6.43 9.37 -7.76
C ILE A 358 -7.17 8.16 -8.31
N ALA A 359 -8.39 8.37 -8.81
CA ALA A 359 -9.18 7.29 -9.37
C ALA A 359 -10.03 7.76 -10.55
N GLN A 360 -10.27 6.89 -11.52
CA GLN A 360 -11.13 7.16 -12.67
C GLN A 360 -11.80 5.87 -13.12
N GLY A 361 -13.06 5.95 -13.55
CA GLY A 361 -13.77 4.80 -14.08
C GLY A 361 -15.28 4.96 -14.03
N PRO A 362 -16.02 3.93 -14.47
CA PRO A 362 -17.48 3.94 -14.50
C PRO A 362 -18.13 4.09 -13.12
N ALA A 363 -17.46 3.70 -12.03
CA ALA A 363 -17.98 3.86 -10.68
C ALA A 363 -17.77 5.27 -10.09
N PHE A 364 -16.89 6.08 -10.68
CA PHE A 364 -16.45 7.34 -10.08
C PHE A 364 -17.15 8.56 -10.70
N VAL A 365 -17.45 9.54 -9.86
CA VAL A 365 -17.97 10.87 -10.25
C VAL A 365 -16.79 11.76 -10.66
N PRO A 366 -16.73 12.26 -11.91
CA PRO A 366 -15.65 13.14 -12.35
C PRO A 366 -15.64 14.49 -11.63
N GLY A 367 -14.45 15.04 -11.40
CA GLY A 367 -14.23 16.36 -10.82
C GLY A 367 -14.31 16.43 -9.29
N VAL A 368 -14.45 15.27 -8.61
CA VAL A 368 -14.53 15.24 -7.14
C VAL A 368 -13.14 15.34 -6.53
N ARG A 369 -13.01 16.23 -5.55
CA ARG A 369 -11.82 16.37 -4.71
C ARG A 369 -12.16 15.93 -3.28
N LEU A 370 -11.54 14.85 -2.84
CA LEU A 370 -11.68 14.31 -1.48
C LEU A 370 -10.70 15.02 -0.52
N PRO A 371 -11.07 15.20 0.75
CA PRO A 371 -10.13 15.64 1.78
C PRO A 371 -9.08 14.55 2.05
N LEU A 372 -8.09 14.87 2.89
CA LEU A 372 -7.14 13.90 3.43
C LEU A 372 -7.90 12.76 4.16
N PHE A 373 -7.56 11.52 3.86
CA PHE A 373 -8.12 10.31 4.48
C PHE A 373 -7.02 9.26 4.71
N ASP A 374 -7.32 8.14 5.38
CA ASP A 374 -6.32 7.13 5.75
C ASP A 374 -6.27 5.96 4.75
N ASN A 375 -5.08 5.39 4.52
CA ASN A 375 -4.92 4.31 3.55
C ASN A 375 -5.70 3.02 3.87
N VAL A 376 -6.13 2.82 5.11
CA VAL A 376 -7.03 1.72 5.51
C VAL A 376 -8.40 1.80 4.82
N ASP A 377 -8.82 2.99 4.40
CA ASP A 377 -10.11 3.22 3.73
C ASP A 377 -10.13 2.68 2.29
N VAL A 378 -8.95 2.43 1.69
CA VAL A 378 -8.84 1.97 0.30
C VAL A 378 -9.39 0.55 0.13
N TYR A 379 -9.07 -0.38 1.04
CA TYR A 379 -9.55 -1.77 0.92
C TYR A 379 -11.08 -1.91 0.83
N PRO A 380 -11.89 -1.30 1.74
CA PRO A 380 -13.34 -1.42 1.63
C PRO A 380 -13.91 -0.72 0.40
N LEU A 381 -13.25 0.34 -0.12
CA LEU A 381 -13.57 0.89 -1.45
C LEU A 381 -13.34 -0.15 -2.55
N LEU A 382 -12.15 -0.76 -2.60
CA LEU A 382 -11.81 -1.75 -3.63
C LEU A 382 -12.77 -2.94 -3.61
N ALA A 383 -13.11 -3.44 -2.41
CA ALA A 383 -14.07 -4.52 -2.21
C ALA A 383 -15.47 -4.15 -2.74
N ARG A 384 -15.94 -2.93 -2.41
CA ARG A 384 -17.22 -2.39 -2.93
C ARG A 384 -17.21 -2.29 -4.46
N LEU A 385 -16.12 -1.84 -5.07
CA LEU A 385 -16.01 -1.67 -6.52
C LEU A 385 -16.10 -3.00 -7.30
N ILE A 386 -15.67 -4.11 -6.72
CA ILE A 386 -15.73 -5.43 -7.35
C ILE A 386 -16.93 -6.28 -6.90
N ASP A 387 -17.79 -5.71 -6.04
CA ASP A 387 -18.97 -6.35 -5.44
C ASP A 387 -18.62 -7.59 -4.60
N VAL A 388 -17.62 -7.43 -3.72
CA VAL A 388 -17.16 -8.46 -2.79
C VAL A 388 -17.37 -7.94 -1.36
N PRO A 389 -18.06 -8.69 -0.47
CA PRO A 389 -18.15 -8.35 0.94
C PRO A 389 -16.74 -8.27 1.53
N PRO A 390 -16.34 -7.12 2.10
CA PRO A 390 -15.03 -6.98 2.70
C PRO A 390 -14.93 -7.85 3.96
N GLY A 391 -13.71 -8.31 4.26
CA GLY A 391 -13.38 -8.92 5.55
C GLY A 391 -13.30 -7.89 6.67
N GLU A 392 -12.77 -8.30 7.82
CA GLU A 392 -12.48 -7.37 8.92
C GLU A 392 -11.40 -6.35 8.50
N HIS A 393 -11.66 -5.06 8.77
CA HIS A 393 -10.77 -3.95 8.43
C HIS A 393 -10.89 -2.79 9.43
N ASP A 394 -9.96 -1.84 9.36
CA ASP A 394 -9.92 -0.61 10.17
C ASP A 394 -10.50 0.63 9.45
N GLY A 395 -10.68 0.57 8.13
CA GLY A 395 -11.14 1.71 7.33
C GLY A 395 -12.66 1.79 7.12
N SER A 396 -13.09 2.82 6.38
CA SER A 396 -14.48 3.03 5.96
C SER A 396 -14.59 3.46 4.50
N ALA A 397 -15.40 2.74 3.71
CA ALA A 397 -15.69 3.13 2.33
C ALA A 397 -16.54 4.42 2.24
N ASP A 398 -17.14 4.88 3.33
CA ASP A 398 -18.03 6.05 3.33
C ASP A 398 -17.27 7.34 2.99
N VAL A 399 -15.96 7.36 3.24
CA VAL A 399 -15.04 8.43 2.80
C VAL A 399 -15.17 8.72 1.31
N PHE A 400 -15.47 7.69 0.50
CA PHE A 400 -15.58 7.80 -0.95
C PHE A 400 -17.02 8.00 -1.44
N THR A 401 -18.02 8.09 -0.55
CA THR A 401 -19.41 8.30 -0.96
C THR A 401 -19.59 9.51 -1.89
N PRO A 402 -18.95 10.67 -1.65
CA PRO A 402 -19.05 11.81 -2.58
C PRO A 402 -18.44 11.55 -3.96
N ALA A 403 -17.56 10.55 -4.07
CA ALA A 403 -16.79 10.21 -5.25
C ALA A 403 -17.40 9.06 -6.08
N LEU A 404 -18.44 8.39 -5.58
CA LEU A 404 -19.06 7.22 -6.21
C LEU A 404 -20.44 7.56 -6.82
N ARG A 405 -20.79 6.89 -7.92
CA ARG A 405 -22.10 7.03 -8.61
C ARG A 405 -23.21 6.23 -7.96
#